data_AF-A0A7T0LJM3-F1
#
_entry.id   AF-A0A7T0LJM3-F1
#
_cell.length_a   1.000
_cell.length_b   1.000
_cell.length_c   1.000
_cell.angle_alpha   90.00
_cell.angle_beta   90.00
_cell.angle_gamma   90.00
#
_symmetry.space_group_name_H-M   'P 1'
#
loop_
_entity.id
_entity.type
_entity.pdbx_description
1 polymer ?
#
loop_
_entity_poly.entity_id
_entity_poly.type
_entity_poly.pdbx_seq_one_letter_code
_entity_poly.pdbx_strand_id
1 'polypeptide(L)'
;MAAPQRDRSASSDGSARNGENRGEGRGRRDRNNDRRDRNNGRGNDDKYIERVVTINRVSKVVKGGRRFTFTALVVVGDGEGTVGVGYGKAKEVPAAIAKAVEVAKKNFFHVPMIRRTIPHLVQGEDSAGVVLLRPASPGTGVIAGGPVRAVLDCAGIHDILSKSLGSSNAINIVHATVDALKKLEQPEGVAARRGLPLEDVAPQSMLRARAEGEADRRAEAEKKEAEKAAEGVEA
;
A
#
# COMPACT_ATOMS: atom_id res chain seq x y z
N MET A 1 22.75 -54.78 38.79
CA MET A 1 22.12 -56.12 38.68
C MET A 1 20.72 -55.92 38.12
N ALA A 2 20.49 -56.48 36.93
CA ALA A 2 19.23 -56.43 36.18
C ALA A 2 18.31 -57.58 36.61
N ALA A 3 17.00 -57.38 36.49
CA ALA A 3 16.00 -58.43 36.51
C ALA A 3 14.83 -58.03 35.57
N PRO A 4 14.17 -59.00 34.91
CA PRO A 4 14.11 -59.01 33.45
C PRO A 4 12.71 -58.83 32.84
N GLN A 5 12.70 -58.57 31.54
CA GLN A 5 11.54 -58.56 30.64
C GLN A 5 10.90 -59.96 30.52
N ARG A 6 9.57 -59.99 30.34
CA ARG A 6 8.88 -61.05 29.60
C ARG A 6 7.92 -60.45 28.58
N ASP A 7 7.96 -61.02 27.39
CA ASP A 7 7.34 -60.59 26.14
C ASP A 7 6.45 -61.76 25.64
N ARG A 8 5.34 -61.44 24.94
CA ARG A 8 4.54 -62.27 24.00
C ARG A 8 3.80 -63.52 24.57
N SER A 9 2.64 -63.99 24.11
CA SER A 9 1.80 -63.76 22.92
C SER A 9 0.46 -64.55 23.01
N ALA A 10 -0.59 -64.03 22.36
CA ALA A 10 -1.62 -64.70 21.52
C ALA A 10 -2.69 -65.69 22.06
N SER A 11 -3.96 -65.26 21.84
CA SER A 11 -5.07 -65.92 21.10
C SER A 11 -6.10 -66.86 21.75
N SER A 12 -7.29 -66.85 21.10
CA SER A 12 -8.56 -67.60 21.25
C SER A 12 -9.52 -67.05 22.32
N ASP A 13 -10.83 -66.88 22.11
CA ASP A 13 -11.76 -67.37 21.08
C ASP A 13 -13.07 -66.54 21.17
N GLY A 14 -13.95 -66.58 20.16
CA GLY A 14 -15.37 -66.22 20.37
C GLY A 14 -16.07 -65.35 19.33
N SER A 15 -16.54 -66.02 18.28
CA SER A 15 -17.59 -65.71 17.30
C SER A 15 -18.72 -64.71 17.66
N ALA A 16 -19.00 -63.82 16.68
CA ALA A 16 -20.29 -63.42 16.11
C ALA A 16 -21.51 -63.15 17.03
N ARG A 17 -22.06 -61.92 16.93
CA ARG A 17 -23.47 -61.64 16.58
C ARG A 17 -23.79 -60.12 16.55
N ASN A 18 -24.22 -59.69 15.37
CA ASN A 18 -25.27 -58.73 15.01
C ASN A 18 -25.36 -57.34 15.68
N GLY A 19 -25.52 -56.32 14.83
CA GLY A 19 -25.85 -54.95 15.23
C GLY A 19 -25.70 -53.95 14.07
N GLU A 20 -26.65 -53.96 13.15
CA GLU A 20 -26.79 -52.95 12.11
C GLU A 20 -26.94 -51.53 12.69
N ASN A 21 -26.40 -50.57 11.94
CA ASN A 21 -26.83 -49.19 11.84
C ASN A 21 -26.29 -48.18 12.89
N ARG A 22 -25.32 -47.34 12.46
CA ARG A 22 -25.31 -45.88 12.63
C ARG A 22 -24.06 -45.23 12.03
N GLY A 23 -24.27 -44.34 11.07
CA GLY A 23 -23.49 -43.09 10.98
C GLY A 23 -22.52 -42.97 9.81
N GLU A 24 -23.05 -42.87 8.59
CA GLU A 24 -22.39 -42.10 7.54
C GLU A 24 -22.18 -40.67 8.00
N GLY A 25 -20.92 -40.28 8.18
CA GLY A 25 -20.55 -38.95 8.68
C GLY A 25 -19.10 -38.57 8.41
N ARG A 26 -18.50 -39.12 7.35
CA ARG A 26 -17.17 -38.72 6.89
C ARG A 26 -17.32 -37.93 5.59
N GLY A 27 -17.23 -36.60 5.67
CA GLY A 27 -17.16 -35.81 4.43
C GLY A 27 -17.50 -34.31 4.47
N ARG A 28 -17.51 -33.63 5.64
CA ARG A 28 -17.90 -32.20 5.69
C ARG A 28 -17.07 -31.33 6.65
N ARG A 29 -15.74 -31.51 6.72
CA ARG A 29 -14.87 -30.51 7.38
C ARG A 29 -13.64 -30.05 6.60
N ASP A 30 -13.33 -30.65 5.46
CA ASP A 30 -12.15 -30.28 4.65
C ASP A 30 -12.49 -29.63 3.30
N ARG A 31 -13.61 -28.88 3.21
CA ARG A 31 -13.96 -28.09 2.00
C ARG A 31 -13.99 -26.58 2.20
N ASN A 32 -13.68 -26.10 3.41
CA ASN A 32 -13.73 -24.68 3.72
C ASN A 32 -12.38 -23.96 3.64
N ASN A 33 -11.28 -24.68 3.40
CA ASN A 33 -9.96 -24.07 3.24
C ASN A 33 -9.58 -23.82 1.76
N ASP A 34 -9.98 -24.70 0.84
CA ASP A 34 -9.65 -24.57 -0.60
C ASP A 34 -10.41 -23.47 -1.35
N ARG A 35 -11.42 -22.83 -0.73
CA ARG A 35 -12.16 -21.72 -1.36
C ARG A 35 -11.55 -20.35 -1.11
N ARG A 36 -10.61 -20.20 -0.17
CA ARG A 36 -9.93 -18.92 0.07
C ARG A 36 -8.74 -18.69 -0.86
N ASP A 37 -8.15 -19.74 -1.41
CA ASP A 37 -6.98 -19.62 -2.29
C ASP A 37 -7.32 -19.37 -3.77
N ARG A 38 -8.60 -19.47 -4.18
CA ARG A 38 -9.02 -19.18 -5.55
C ARG A 38 -9.32 -17.71 -5.84
N ASN A 39 -9.43 -16.87 -4.80
CA ASN A 39 -9.67 -15.43 -4.99
C ASN A 39 -8.37 -14.61 -5.01
N ASN A 40 -7.20 -15.26 -5.03
CA ASN A 40 -5.93 -14.60 -5.32
C ASN A 40 -5.77 -14.43 -6.83
N GLY A 41 -6.68 -13.65 -7.41
CA GLY A 41 -6.71 -13.28 -8.82
C GLY A 41 -5.44 -12.52 -9.19
N ARG A 42 -4.42 -13.29 -9.59
CA ARG A 42 -3.30 -12.83 -10.40
C ARG A 42 -3.86 -12.13 -11.64
N GLY A 43 -3.60 -10.84 -11.77
CA GLY A 43 -4.00 -10.11 -12.99
C GLY A 43 -3.89 -8.60 -12.95
N ASN A 44 -3.54 -7.95 -11.82
CA ASN A 44 -3.37 -6.49 -11.78
C ASN A 44 -2.21 -6.00 -10.90
N ASP A 45 -1.31 -6.92 -10.48
CA ASP A 45 -0.18 -6.57 -9.60
C ASP A 45 0.93 -5.78 -10.31
N ASP A 46 0.98 -5.77 -11.65
CA ASP A 46 2.06 -5.15 -12.42
C ASP A 46 1.91 -3.63 -12.60
N LYS A 47 0.81 -3.02 -12.16
CA LYS A 47 0.55 -1.59 -12.40
C LYS A 47 0.99 -0.67 -11.27
N TYR A 48 1.32 -1.21 -10.10
CA TYR A 48 1.65 -0.39 -8.93
C TYR A 48 3.15 -0.26 -8.71
N ILE A 49 3.60 0.97 -8.49
CA ILE A 49 4.96 1.30 -8.10
C ILE A 49 5.11 1.02 -6.60
N GLU A 50 6.01 0.10 -6.25
CA GLU A 50 6.32 -0.24 -4.87
C GLU A 50 7.67 0.38 -4.45
N ARG A 51 7.68 1.11 -3.34
CA ARG A 51 8.91 1.71 -2.78
C ARG A 51 9.09 1.27 -1.34
N VAL A 52 10.20 0.57 -1.09
CA VAL A 52 10.62 0.22 0.27
C VAL A 52 11.35 1.41 0.88
N VAL A 53 10.81 1.95 1.97
CA VAL A 53 11.37 3.15 2.62
C VAL A 53 12.43 2.77 3.65
N THR A 54 12.08 1.86 4.56
CA THR A 54 13.00 1.38 5.60
C THR A 54 12.76 -0.09 5.90
N ILE A 55 13.84 -0.78 6.24
CA ILE A 55 13.82 -2.15 6.76
C ILE A 55 14.56 -2.12 8.09
N ASN A 56 13.89 -2.52 9.16
CA ASN A 56 14.50 -2.61 10.49
C ASN A 56 14.55 -4.07 10.94
N ARG A 57 15.65 -4.45 11.61
CA ARG A 57 15.74 -5.72 12.34
C ARG A 57 15.44 -5.47 13.81
N VAL A 58 14.28 -5.92 14.27
CA VAL A 58 13.86 -5.83 15.66
C VAL A 58 14.14 -7.15 16.40
N SER A 59 14.33 -7.10 17.71
CA SER A 59 14.67 -8.30 18.50
C SER A 59 13.85 -8.40 19.78
N LYS A 60 13.42 -9.63 20.12
CA LYS A 60 12.82 -9.99 21.41
C LYS A 60 13.80 -10.88 22.18
N VAL A 61 14.18 -10.46 23.39
CA VAL A 61 15.06 -11.23 24.28
C VAL A 61 14.27 -12.38 24.90
N VAL A 62 14.88 -13.57 24.97
CA VAL A 62 14.34 -14.79 25.58
C VAL A 62 15.44 -15.49 26.39
N LYS A 63 15.09 -16.47 27.23
CA LYS A 63 16.03 -17.17 28.13
C LYS A 63 17.30 -17.77 27.45
N GLY A 64 17.23 -18.06 26.15
CA GLY A 64 18.33 -18.65 25.37
C GLY A 64 18.94 -17.74 24.30
N GLY A 65 18.61 -16.44 24.28
CA GLY A 65 19.18 -15.50 23.30
C GLY A 65 18.19 -14.44 22.80
N ARG A 66 18.31 -14.05 21.53
CA ARG A 66 17.46 -13.04 20.90
C ARG A 66 16.73 -13.62 19.70
N ARG A 67 15.41 -13.48 19.66
CA ARG A 67 14.61 -13.79 18.48
C ARG A 67 14.51 -12.55 17.61
N PHE A 68 15.08 -12.60 16.42
CA PHE A 68 15.01 -11.51 15.45
C PHE A 68 13.72 -11.57 14.63
N THR A 69 13.26 -10.41 14.20
CA THR A 69 12.14 -10.24 13.28
C THR A 69 12.45 -9.00 12.44
N PHE A 70 12.01 -8.98 11.20
CA PHE A 70 12.17 -7.84 10.32
C PHE A 70 10.85 -7.08 10.20
N THR A 71 10.97 -5.76 10.11
CA THR A 71 9.85 -4.86 9.85
C THR A 71 10.17 -4.06 8.60
N ALA A 72 9.20 -3.91 7.71
CA ALA A 72 9.34 -3.13 6.48
C ALA A 72 8.26 -2.05 6.44
N LEU A 73 8.66 -0.83 6.11
CA LEU A 73 7.76 0.25 5.73
C LEU A 73 7.79 0.38 4.21
N VAL A 74 6.65 0.18 3.57
CA VAL A 74 6.51 0.20 2.11
C VAL A 74 5.43 1.20 1.73
N VAL A 75 5.67 1.90 0.64
CA VAL A 75 4.69 2.76 -0.02
C VAL A 75 4.36 2.14 -1.37
N VAL A 76 3.08 2.13 -1.72
CA VAL A 76 2.58 1.61 -2.98
C VAL A 76 1.72 2.70 -3.62
N GLY A 77 1.85 2.91 -4.93
CA GLY A 77 0.98 3.84 -5.64
C GLY A 77 0.93 3.57 -7.14
N ASP A 78 -0.01 4.19 -7.83
CA ASP A 78 -0.21 4.05 -9.28
C ASP A 78 0.50 5.14 -10.10
N GLY A 79 1.10 6.15 -9.45
CA GLY A 79 1.66 7.31 -10.13
C GLY A 79 0.60 8.25 -10.74
N GLU A 80 -0.68 8.03 -10.46
CA GLU A 80 -1.81 8.82 -10.97
C GLU A 80 -2.64 9.43 -9.82
N GLY A 81 -2.05 9.52 -8.62
CA GLY A 81 -2.64 10.16 -7.45
C GLY A 81 -3.23 9.20 -6.43
N THR A 82 -3.08 7.88 -6.58
CA THR A 82 -3.48 6.91 -5.57
C THR A 82 -2.24 6.38 -4.84
N VAL A 83 -2.22 6.54 -3.52
CA VAL A 83 -1.10 6.09 -2.68
C VAL A 83 -1.60 5.33 -1.46
N GLY A 84 -0.86 4.31 -1.06
CA GLY A 84 -1.08 3.54 0.14
C GLY A 84 0.24 3.33 0.88
N VAL A 85 0.18 3.36 2.21
CA VAL A 85 1.34 3.07 3.08
C VAL A 85 1.06 1.81 3.88
N GLY A 86 2.05 0.94 3.94
CA GLY A 86 1.97 -0.34 4.61
C GLY A 86 3.14 -0.57 5.54
N TYR A 87 2.84 -1.11 6.72
CA TYR A 87 3.83 -1.57 7.67
C TYR A 87 3.69 -3.09 7.85
N GLY A 88 4.76 -3.82 7.54
CA GLY A 88 4.79 -5.28 7.58
C GLY A 88 5.81 -5.78 8.57
N LYS A 89 5.53 -6.93 9.18
CA LYS A 89 6.43 -7.62 10.11
C LYS A 89 6.45 -9.12 9.87
N ALA A 90 7.64 -9.70 9.71
CA ALA A 90 7.83 -11.13 9.50
C ALA A 90 9.22 -11.61 9.94
N LYS A 91 9.42 -12.92 9.99
CA LYS A 91 10.71 -13.53 10.36
C LYS A 91 11.79 -13.30 9.31
N GLU A 92 11.40 -13.08 8.07
CA GLU A 92 12.26 -12.86 6.91
C GLU A 92 11.90 -11.53 6.22
N VAL A 93 12.86 -10.93 5.53
CA VAL A 93 12.67 -9.62 4.87
C VAL A 93 11.64 -9.69 3.73
N PRO A 94 11.69 -10.63 2.77
CA PRO A 94 10.73 -10.67 1.67
C PRO A 94 9.29 -10.86 2.17
N ALA A 95 9.10 -11.71 3.17
CA ALA A 95 7.80 -11.92 3.80
C ALA A 95 7.28 -10.67 4.55
N ALA A 96 8.17 -9.82 5.08
CA ALA A 96 7.78 -8.57 5.72
C ALA A 96 7.34 -7.53 4.67
N ILE A 97 8.04 -7.46 3.54
CA ILE A 97 7.71 -6.58 2.42
C ILE A 97 6.37 -6.98 1.81
N ALA A 98 6.17 -8.26 1.48
CA ALA A 98 4.90 -8.74 0.91
C ALA A 98 3.69 -8.41 1.80
N LYS A 99 3.82 -8.60 3.11
CA LYS A 99 2.78 -8.19 4.07
C LYS A 99 2.56 -6.68 4.10
N ALA A 100 3.63 -5.89 4.00
CA ALA A 100 3.50 -4.43 3.95
C ALA A 100 2.77 -3.99 2.68
N VAL A 101 3.07 -4.58 1.52
CA VAL A 101 2.40 -4.31 0.25
C VAL A 101 0.90 -4.62 0.34
N GLU A 102 0.51 -5.77 0.89
CA GLU A 102 -0.90 -6.12 1.07
C GLU A 102 -1.63 -5.13 1.99
N VAL A 103 -0.96 -4.63 3.03
CA VAL A 103 -1.53 -3.62 3.94
C VAL A 103 -1.65 -2.26 3.22
N ALA A 104 -0.65 -1.87 2.43
CA ALA A 104 -0.69 -0.63 1.65
C ALA A 104 -1.85 -0.63 0.64
N LYS A 105 -2.04 -1.75 -0.09
CA LYS A 105 -3.12 -1.93 -1.06
C LYS A 105 -4.52 -1.83 -0.44
N LYS A 106 -4.67 -2.17 0.85
CA LYS A 106 -5.95 -2.01 1.58
C LYS A 106 -6.23 -0.56 2.00
N ASN A 107 -5.17 0.24 2.15
CA ASN A 107 -5.23 1.59 2.70
C ASN A 107 -4.90 2.65 1.63
N PHE A 108 -5.41 2.46 0.41
CA PHE A 108 -5.28 3.47 -0.63
C PHE A 108 -6.07 4.72 -0.29
N PHE A 109 -5.46 5.87 -0.55
CA PHE A 109 -6.11 7.17 -0.50
C PHE A 109 -5.76 7.96 -1.76
N HIS A 110 -6.68 8.83 -2.16
CA HIS A 110 -6.51 9.69 -3.32
C HIS A 110 -5.88 11.03 -2.90
N VAL A 111 -4.93 11.51 -3.69
CA VAL A 111 -4.20 12.76 -3.48
C VAL A 111 -4.73 13.81 -4.46
N PRO A 112 -5.26 14.93 -3.96
CA PRO A 112 -5.59 16.08 -4.80
C PRO A 112 -4.35 16.63 -5.52
N MET A 113 -4.38 16.63 -6.85
CA MET A 113 -3.31 17.19 -7.68
C MET A 113 -3.89 18.12 -8.74
N ILE A 114 -3.09 19.11 -9.14
CA ILE A 114 -3.33 19.96 -10.31
C ILE A 114 -2.14 19.75 -11.24
N ARG A 115 -2.40 19.21 -12.42
CA ARG A 115 -1.38 18.72 -13.35
C ARG A 115 -0.52 17.63 -12.69
N ARG A 116 0.65 17.97 -12.16
CA ARG A 116 1.62 17.07 -11.49
C ARG A 116 2.18 17.66 -10.19
N THR A 117 1.45 18.61 -9.60
CA THR A 117 1.80 19.35 -8.37
C THR A 117 0.62 19.40 -7.40
N ILE A 118 0.89 19.69 -6.12
CA ILE A 118 -0.14 19.91 -5.10
C ILE A 118 -0.87 21.26 -5.27
N PRO A 119 -2.15 21.41 -4.85
CA PRO A 119 -2.90 22.65 -5.02
C PRO A 119 -2.39 23.84 -4.20
N HIS A 120 -2.01 23.62 -2.94
CA HIS A 120 -1.63 24.69 -2.02
C HIS A 120 -0.60 24.20 -1.00
N LEU A 121 0.04 25.14 -0.31
CA LEU A 121 1.00 24.83 0.75
C LEU A 121 0.28 24.21 1.94
N VAL A 122 0.79 23.10 2.45
CA VAL A 122 0.21 22.38 3.58
C VAL A 122 1.30 21.90 4.54
N GLN A 123 0.98 21.90 5.83
CA GLN A 123 1.80 21.33 6.88
C GLN A 123 1.06 20.13 7.49
N GLY A 124 1.70 18.97 7.42
CA GLY A 124 1.21 17.74 8.04
C GLY A 124 1.99 17.41 9.29
N GLU A 125 1.27 16.86 10.26
CA GLU A 125 1.83 16.52 11.57
C GLU A 125 1.28 15.16 11.99
N ASP A 126 2.19 14.22 12.27
CA ASP A 126 1.85 12.96 12.91
C ASP A 126 2.87 12.62 13.98
N SER A 127 2.38 12.46 15.21
CA SER A 127 3.23 12.26 16.39
C SER A 127 4.29 13.38 16.53
N ALA A 128 5.57 13.07 16.26
CA ALA A 128 6.67 14.03 16.28
C ALA A 128 7.18 14.39 14.87
N GLY A 129 6.58 13.82 13.82
CA GLY A 129 6.89 14.14 12.44
C GLY A 129 6.15 15.39 11.99
N VAL A 130 6.87 16.39 11.49
CA VAL A 130 6.30 17.61 10.91
C VAL A 130 6.88 17.77 9.51
N VAL A 131 6.01 17.81 8.50
CA VAL A 131 6.40 17.92 7.09
C VAL A 131 5.67 19.09 6.47
N LEU A 132 6.44 20.01 5.89
CA LEU A 132 5.94 21.09 5.06
C LEU A 132 5.99 20.64 3.59
N LEU A 133 4.86 20.73 2.90
CA LEU A 133 4.74 20.53 1.46
C LEU A 133 4.36 21.84 0.80
N ARG A 134 5.13 22.27 -0.20
CA ARG A 134 4.91 23.52 -0.94
C ARG A 134 4.84 23.23 -2.45
N PRO A 135 3.82 23.73 -3.15
CA PRO A 135 3.73 23.59 -4.60
C PRO A 135 4.93 24.24 -5.29
N ALA A 136 5.37 23.64 -6.40
CA ALA A 136 6.46 24.14 -7.23
C ALA A 136 5.99 24.37 -8.67
N SER A 137 6.73 25.21 -9.39
CA SER A 137 6.50 25.40 -10.83
C SER A 137 6.90 24.15 -11.62
N PRO A 138 6.30 23.90 -12.79
CA PRO A 138 6.66 22.77 -13.64
C PRO A 138 8.17 22.73 -13.96
N GLY A 139 8.77 21.54 -13.87
CA GLY A 139 10.20 21.34 -14.15
C GLY A 139 11.14 21.53 -12.95
N THR A 140 10.60 21.71 -11.74
CA THR A 140 11.39 21.78 -10.49
C THR A 140 11.88 20.40 -10.06
N GLY A 141 11.12 19.34 -10.34
CA GLY A 141 11.37 18.00 -9.83
C GLY A 141 10.94 17.84 -8.35
N VAL A 142 11.09 16.61 -7.86
CA VAL A 142 10.74 16.25 -6.47
C VAL A 142 11.91 16.58 -5.56
N ILE A 143 11.82 17.69 -4.82
CA ILE A 143 12.81 18.08 -3.81
C ILE A 143 12.30 17.65 -2.44
N ALA A 144 12.71 16.45 -2.04
CA ALA A 144 12.26 15.81 -0.82
C ALA A 144 13.30 14.90 -0.17
N GLY A 145 13.20 14.75 1.15
CA GLY A 145 13.97 13.74 1.89
C GLY A 145 13.48 12.34 1.57
N GLY A 146 14.33 11.32 1.72
CA GLY A 146 14.06 9.93 1.27
C GLY A 146 12.65 9.39 1.59
N PRO A 147 12.16 9.48 2.84
CA PRO A 147 10.82 8.98 3.19
C PRO A 147 9.69 9.73 2.50
N VAL A 148 9.79 11.06 2.39
CA VAL A 148 8.79 11.91 1.73
C VAL A 148 8.83 11.68 0.22
N ARG A 149 10.03 11.59 -0.36
CA ARG A 149 10.25 11.33 -1.78
C ARG A 149 9.60 10.02 -2.23
N ALA A 150 9.78 8.95 -1.46
CA ALA A 150 9.14 7.66 -1.75
C ALA A 150 7.61 7.76 -1.84
N VAL A 151 6.98 8.59 -1.00
CA VAL A 151 5.53 8.84 -1.02
C VAL A 151 5.11 9.64 -2.25
N LEU A 152 5.82 10.74 -2.52
CA LEU A 152 5.49 11.65 -3.62
C LEU A 152 5.71 11.01 -5.00
N ASP A 153 6.77 10.22 -5.16
CA ASP A 153 7.05 9.49 -6.39
C ASP A 153 5.96 8.44 -6.67
N CYS A 154 5.50 7.71 -5.64
CA CYS A 154 4.37 6.77 -5.77
C CYS A 154 3.05 7.49 -6.05
N ALA A 155 2.90 8.74 -5.59
CA ALA A 155 1.73 9.57 -5.87
C ALA A 155 1.68 10.07 -7.31
N GLY A 156 2.82 10.11 -8.02
CA GLY A 156 2.91 10.77 -9.32
C GLY A 156 3.07 12.29 -9.24
N ILE A 157 3.51 12.81 -8.09
CA ILE A 157 3.85 14.23 -7.95
C ILE A 157 5.27 14.41 -8.47
N HIS A 158 5.43 15.22 -9.51
CA HIS A 158 6.73 15.43 -10.15
C HIS A 158 7.40 16.72 -9.71
N ASP A 159 6.63 17.75 -9.34
CA ASP A 159 7.15 19.07 -9.01
C ASP A 159 6.67 19.51 -7.63
N ILE A 160 7.57 19.47 -6.63
CA ILE A 160 7.22 19.83 -5.26
C ILE A 160 8.45 20.15 -4.43
N LEU A 161 8.30 21.13 -3.55
CA LEU A 161 9.29 21.45 -2.52
C LEU A 161 8.78 20.91 -1.19
N SER A 162 9.62 20.17 -0.47
CA SER A 162 9.29 19.70 0.86
C SER A 162 10.42 19.87 1.85
N LYS A 163 10.06 20.00 3.13
CA LYS A 163 11.02 20.00 4.23
C LYS A 163 10.44 19.26 5.43
N SER A 164 11.21 18.32 5.98
CA SER A 164 10.95 17.79 7.32
C SER A 164 11.50 18.77 8.36
N LEU A 165 10.64 19.21 9.27
CA LEU A 165 10.95 20.18 10.32
C LEU A 165 10.98 19.54 11.72
N GLY A 166 10.49 18.30 11.85
CA GLY A 166 10.39 17.58 13.12
C GLY A 166 11.34 16.38 13.19
N SER A 167 10.80 15.24 13.59
CA SER A 167 11.53 13.99 13.73
C SER A 167 12.22 13.52 12.43
N SER A 168 13.38 12.88 12.58
CA SER A 168 14.10 12.19 11.50
C SER A 168 13.64 10.73 11.30
N ASN A 169 12.72 10.21 12.13
CA ASN A 169 12.22 8.84 12.01
C ASN A 169 11.34 8.68 10.77
N ALA A 170 11.73 7.77 9.86
CA ALA A 170 11.03 7.55 8.60
C ALA A 170 9.54 7.19 8.76
N ILE A 171 9.16 6.43 9.79
CA ILE A 171 7.76 6.06 10.02
C ILE A 171 6.90 7.31 10.26
N ASN A 172 7.33 8.15 11.20
CA ASN A 172 6.61 9.38 11.56
C ASN A 172 6.59 10.38 10.39
N ILE A 173 7.69 10.50 9.65
CA ILE A 173 7.76 11.37 8.47
C ILE A 173 6.77 10.91 7.39
N VAL A 174 6.69 9.61 7.12
CA VAL A 174 5.75 9.07 6.12
C VAL A 174 4.31 9.32 6.57
N HIS A 175 3.97 9.05 7.83
CA HIS A 175 2.62 9.32 8.33
C HIS A 175 2.28 10.82 8.33
N ALA A 176 3.21 11.70 8.72
CA ALA A 176 3.03 13.14 8.65
C ALA A 176 2.85 13.63 7.20
N THR A 177 3.52 12.97 6.23
CA THR A 177 3.32 13.24 4.81
C THR A 177 1.93 12.80 4.36
N VAL A 178 1.46 11.62 4.79
CA VAL A 178 0.10 11.15 4.50
C VAL A 178 -0.95 12.11 5.10
N ASP A 179 -0.75 12.59 6.31
CA ASP A 179 -1.60 13.60 6.94
C ASP A 179 -1.61 14.91 6.14
N ALA A 180 -0.44 15.40 5.72
CA ALA A 180 -0.33 16.58 4.86
C ALA A 180 -1.13 16.42 3.57
N LEU A 181 -1.01 15.27 2.89
CA LEU A 181 -1.71 15.00 1.63
C LEU A 181 -3.22 14.85 1.82
N LYS A 182 -3.67 14.29 2.95
CA LYS A 182 -5.10 14.17 3.27
C LYS A 182 -5.77 15.51 3.59
N LYS A 183 -5.00 16.49 4.07
CA LYS A 183 -5.45 17.87 4.32
C LYS A 183 -5.60 18.69 3.04
N LEU A 184 -5.07 18.23 1.91
CA LEU A 184 -5.24 18.90 0.63
C LEU A 184 -6.72 18.88 0.23
N GLU A 185 -7.14 19.98 -0.38
CA GLU A 185 -8.49 20.17 -0.90
C GLU A 185 -8.39 20.62 -2.36
N GLN A 186 -9.23 20.05 -3.21
CA GLN A 186 -9.39 20.55 -4.57
C GLN A 186 -10.15 21.89 -4.56
N PRO A 187 -9.82 22.82 -5.45
CA PRO A 187 -10.50 24.13 -5.50
C PRO A 187 -12.01 23.98 -5.76
N GLU A 188 -12.42 22.93 -6.48
CA GLU A 188 -13.84 22.60 -6.71
C GLU A 188 -14.56 22.22 -5.41
N GLY A 189 -13.90 21.42 -4.56
CA GLY A 189 -14.46 21.05 -3.25
C GLY A 189 -14.64 22.28 -2.36
N VAL A 190 -13.69 23.22 -2.41
CA VAL A 190 -13.79 24.49 -1.67
C VAL A 190 -14.91 25.37 -2.22
N ALA A 191 -15.02 25.49 -3.56
CA ALA A 191 -16.06 26.28 -4.21
C ALA A 191 -17.46 25.73 -3.91
N ALA A 192 -17.65 24.41 -4.02
CA ALA A 192 -18.89 23.73 -3.70
C ALA A 192 -19.29 23.93 -2.23
N ARG A 193 -18.34 23.82 -1.29
CA ARG A 193 -18.60 24.04 0.14
C ARG A 193 -19.00 25.49 0.46
N ARG A 194 -18.49 26.46 -0.31
CA ARG A 194 -18.78 27.90 -0.13
C ARG A 194 -19.96 28.39 -0.97
N GLY A 195 -20.44 27.60 -1.94
CA GLY A 195 -21.51 28.00 -2.86
C GLY A 195 -21.14 29.14 -3.80
N LEU A 196 -19.84 29.35 -4.06
CA LEU A 196 -19.30 30.41 -4.92
C LEU A 196 -18.81 29.82 -6.25
N PRO A 197 -18.80 30.60 -7.34
CA PRO A 197 -18.18 30.16 -8.59
C PRO A 197 -16.68 29.93 -8.41
N LEU A 198 -16.10 29.03 -9.21
CA LEU A 198 -14.69 28.64 -9.12
C LEU A 198 -13.74 29.84 -9.33
N GLU A 199 -14.15 30.81 -10.14
CA GLU A 199 -13.40 32.03 -10.47
C GLU A 199 -13.14 32.93 -9.26
N ASP A 200 -14.08 32.98 -8.32
CA ASP A 200 -13.96 33.79 -7.09
C ASP A 200 -13.11 33.10 -6.01
N VAL A 201 -12.93 31.77 -6.12
CA VAL A 201 -12.28 30.95 -5.09
C VAL A 201 -10.84 30.62 -5.46
N ALA A 202 -10.58 30.31 -6.73
CA ALA A 202 -9.27 29.90 -7.21
C ALA A 202 -8.54 31.06 -7.89
N PRO A 203 -7.25 31.30 -7.60
CA PRO A 203 -6.49 32.32 -8.29
C PRO A 203 -6.30 31.97 -9.77
N GLN A 204 -6.22 32.99 -10.62
CA GLN A 204 -6.09 32.85 -12.07
C GLN A 204 -4.90 31.96 -12.50
N SER A 205 -3.80 31.99 -11.75
CA SER A 205 -2.64 31.12 -11.99
C SER A 205 -2.98 29.62 -11.87
N MET A 206 -3.82 29.27 -10.89
CA MET A 206 -4.25 27.89 -10.65
C MET A 206 -5.26 27.43 -11.72
N LEU A 207 -6.17 28.31 -12.14
CA LEU A 207 -7.12 28.04 -13.23
C LEU A 207 -6.40 27.76 -14.55
N ARG A 208 -5.36 28.54 -14.87
CA ARG A 208 -4.50 28.30 -16.04
C ARG A 208 -3.77 26.97 -15.95
N ALA A 209 -3.10 26.69 -14.83
CA ALA A 209 -2.40 25.44 -14.61
C ALA A 209 -3.32 24.21 -14.71
N ARG A 210 -4.58 24.36 -14.29
CA ARG A 210 -5.61 23.34 -14.46
C ARG A 210 -5.98 23.13 -15.93
N ALA A 211 -6.28 24.21 -16.66
CA ALA A 211 -6.62 24.13 -18.08
C ALA A 211 -5.48 23.49 -18.89
N GLU A 212 -4.23 23.86 -18.60
CA GLU A 212 -3.04 23.21 -19.17
C GLU A 212 -2.97 21.72 -18.79
N GLY A 213 -3.19 21.37 -17.52
CA GLY A 213 -3.17 19.97 -17.09
C GLY A 213 -4.31 19.12 -17.66
N GLU A 214 -5.46 19.71 -17.98
CA GLU A 214 -6.54 19.04 -18.72
C GLU A 214 -6.18 18.86 -20.20
N ALA A 215 -5.56 19.86 -20.82
CA ALA A 215 -5.06 19.76 -22.19
C ALA A 215 -3.94 18.70 -22.32
N ASP A 216 -2.99 18.67 -21.39
CA ASP A 216 -1.91 17.68 -21.34
C ASP A 216 -2.48 16.26 -21.22
N ARG A 217 -3.48 16.06 -20.34
CA ARG A 217 -4.14 14.75 -20.18
C ARG A 217 -4.92 14.32 -21.42
N ARG A 218 -5.60 15.26 -22.11
CA ARG A 218 -6.28 14.97 -23.38
C ARG A 218 -5.28 14.60 -24.46
N ALA A 219 -4.18 15.33 -24.59
CA ALA A 219 -3.11 15.01 -25.53
C ALA A 219 -2.42 13.67 -25.21
N GLU A 220 -2.19 13.34 -23.94
CA GLU A 220 -1.67 12.02 -23.54
C GLU A 220 -2.66 10.90 -23.83
N ALA A 221 -3.97 11.13 -23.65
CA ALA A 221 -5.01 10.15 -24.00
C ALA A 221 -5.09 9.92 -25.51
N GLU A 222 -5.09 10.99 -26.31
CA GLU A 222 -5.08 10.91 -27.78
C GLU A 222 -3.82 10.20 -28.30
N LYS A 223 -2.65 10.43 -27.70
CA LYS A 223 -1.41 9.71 -28.02
C LYS A 223 -1.51 8.22 -27.68
N LYS A 224 -2.01 7.87 -26.49
CA LYS A 224 -2.21 6.47 -26.07
C LYS A 224 -3.24 5.76 -26.96
N GLU A 225 -4.27 6.47 -27.43
CA GLU A 225 -5.29 5.94 -28.34
C GLU A 225 -4.72 5.74 -29.75
N ALA A 226 -3.91 6.68 -30.24
CA ALA A 226 -3.20 6.56 -31.52
C ALA A 226 -2.16 5.41 -31.50
N GLU A 227 -1.45 5.22 -30.38
CA GLU A 227 -0.48 4.14 -30.20
C GLU A 227 -1.18 2.77 -30.17
N LYS A 228 -2.30 2.66 -29.45
CA LYS A 228 -3.13 1.44 -29.45
C LYS A 228 -3.77 1.17 -30.82
N ALA A 229 -4.14 2.20 -31.56
CA ALA A 229 -4.67 2.05 -32.92
C ALA A 229 -3.57 1.61 -33.91
N ALA A 230 -2.31 2.02 -33.69
CA ALA A 230 -1.17 1.56 -34.48
C ALA A 230 -0.80 0.10 -34.18
N GLU A 231 -0.77 -0.31 -32.90
CA GLU A 231 -0.55 -1.71 -32.52
C GLU A 231 -1.67 -2.65 -33.03
N GLY A 232 -2.90 -2.15 -33.15
CA GLY A 232 -4.04 -2.92 -33.67
C GLY A 232 -4.05 -3.13 -35.19
N VAL A 233 -3.20 -2.41 -35.96
CA VAL A 233 -3.10 -2.54 -37.42
C VAL A 233 -1.97 -3.51 -37.84
N GLU A 234 -1.05 -3.84 -36.93
CA GLU A 234 0.05 -4.80 -37.17
C GLU A 234 -0.28 -6.26 -36.76
N ALA A 235 -1.53 -6.56 -36.38
CA ALA A 235 -2.00 -7.90 -35.98
C ALA A 235 -2.86 -8.60 -37.05
#